data_AF-A0A6N3XDA4-F1
#
_entry.id   AF-A0A6N3XDA4-F1
#
_cell.length_a   1.000
_cell.length_b   1.000
_cell.length_c   1.000
_cell.angle_alpha   90.00
_cell.angle_beta   90.00
_cell.angle_gamma   90.00
#
_symmetry.space_group_name_H-M   'P 1'
#
loop_
_entity.id
_entity.type
_entity.pdbx_description
1 polymer ?
#
loop_
_entity_poly.entity_id
_entity_poly.type
_entity_poly.pdbx_seq_one_letter_code
_entity_poly.pdbx_strand_id
1 'polypeptide(L)'
;MVDSGTVLSPLVVKVGTSILRGDAQRDTETVIAELARVLSHCCRQGCSVVLVSSGAVGLGSRRLGDTQRPRELLQQQVAAAVGQGLLMAS
;
A
#
# COMPACT_ATOMS: atom_id res chain seq x y z
N MET A 1 -34.62 13.69 5.52
CA MET A 1 -34.68 12.41 6.25
C MET A 1 -33.66 11.48 5.62
N VAL A 2 -32.47 11.40 6.21
CA VAL A 2 -31.47 10.37 5.87
C VAL A 2 -31.83 9.16 6.72
N ASP A 3 -31.97 7.99 6.11
CA ASP A 3 -32.33 6.75 6.78
C ASP A 3 -31.32 6.42 7.89
N SER A 4 -31.77 6.37 9.14
CA SER A 4 -30.96 6.15 10.35
C SER A 4 -30.50 4.69 10.54
N GLY A 5 -30.47 3.88 9.48
CA GLY A 5 -30.21 2.43 9.58
C GLY A 5 -29.19 1.84 8.61
N THR A 6 -28.72 2.58 7.60
CA THR A 6 -27.77 2.00 6.63
C THR A 6 -26.33 2.09 7.14
N VAL A 7 -25.78 0.97 7.60
CA VAL A 7 -24.33 0.83 7.77
C VAL A 7 -23.70 0.88 6.38
N LEU A 8 -23.00 1.97 6.06
CA LEU A 8 -22.26 2.06 4.81
C LEU A 8 -21.09 1.08 4.84
N SER A 9 -21.06 0.16 3.87
CA SER A 9 -19.92 -0.73 3.67
C SER A 9 -18.66 0.10 3.39
N PRO A 10 -17.50 -0.28 3.95
CA PRO A 10 -16.27 0.44 3.71
C PRO A 10 -15.86 0.37 2.24
N LEU A 11 -15.31 1.47 1.73
CA LEU A 11 -14.66 1.52 0.43
C LEU A 11 -13.30 0.81 0.53
N VAL A 12 -13.19 -0.35 -0.12
CA VAL A 12 -11.94 -1.11 -0.18
C VAL A 12 -11.11 -0.64 -1.37
N VAL A 13 -9.99 0.03 -1.10
CA VAL A 13 -9.04 0.48 -2.12
C VAL A 13 -7.87 -0.48 -2.17
N LYS A 14 -7.78 -1.28 -3.24
CA LYS A 14 -6.64 -2.17 -3.46
C LYS A 14 -5.59 -1.48 -4.32
N VAL A 15 -4.35 -1.45 -3.85
CA VAL A 15 -3.21 -0.92 -4.60
C VAL A 15 -2.20 -2.03 -4.88
N GLY A 16 -1.93 -2.26 -6.16
CA GLY A 16 -0.99 -3.28 -6.62
C GLY A 16 0.46 -2.81 -6.60
N THR A 17 1.40 -3.77 -6.62
CA THR A 17 2.85 -3.50 -6.62
C THR A 17 3.31 -2.64 -7.80
N SER A 18 2.67 -2.73 -8.98
CA SER A 18 3.03 -1.91 -10.14
C SER A 18 2.76 -0.43 -9.90
N ILE A 19 1.68 -0.08 -9.21
CA ILE A 19 1.33 1.29 -8.86
C ILE A 19 2.31 1.78 -7.79
N LEU A 20 2.47 1.02 -6.70
CA LEU A 20 3.34 1.41 -5.58
C LEU A 20 4.82 1.53 -5.96
N ARG A 21 5.29 0.80 -6.96
CA ARG A 21 6.68 0.93 -7.43
C ARG A 21 6.96 2.33 -8.00
N GLY A 22 5.92 3.00 -8.49
CA GLY A 22 6.07 4.24 -9.23
C GLY A 22 6.71 4.02 -10.61
N ASP A 23 7.25 5.09 -11.17
CA ASP A 23 7.87 5.15 -12.48
C ASP A 23 9.12 6.05 -12.45
N ALA A 24 9.61 6.49 -13.62
CA ALA A 24 10.79 7.33 -13.71
C ALA A 24 10.64 8.72 -13.07
N GLN A 25 9.40 9.18 -12.85
CA GLN A 25 9.11 10.53 -12.34
C GLN A 25 8.64 10.52 -10.88
N ARG A 26 8.07 9.39 -10.43
CA ARG A 26 7.53 9.24 -9.07
C ARG A 26 8.06 7.97 -8.47
N ASP A 27 8.79 8.09 -7.37
CA ASP A 27 9.21 6.94 -6.60
C ASP A 27 8.09 6.41 -5.71
N THR A 28 8.36 5.31 -5.00
CA THR A 28 7.39 4.66 -4.13
C THR A 28 6.87 5.58 -3.03
N GLU A 29 7.75 6.38 -2.42
CA GLU A 29 7.37 7.31 -1.35
C GLU A 29 6.42 8.40 -1.88
N THR A 30 6.73 8.96 -3.06
CA THR A 30 5.87 9.94 -3.72
C THR A 30 4.48 9.37 -4.01
N VAL A 31 4.41 8.15 -4.55
CA VAL A 31 3.13 7.47 -4.83
C VAL A 31 2.33 7.23 -3.54
N ILE A 32 2.99 6.81 -2.46
CA ILE A 32 2.33 6.58 -1.16
C ILE A 32 1.78 7.90 -0.60
N ALA A 33 2.54 9.00 -0.67
CA ALA A 33 2.11 10.31 -0.22
C ALA A 33 0.89 10.82 -1.02
N GLU A 34 0.88 10.64 -2.34
CA GLU A 34 -0.25 10.99 -3.20
C GLU A 34 -1.51 10.17 -2.86
N LEU A 35 -1.35 8.87 -2.65
CA LEU A 35 -2.45 7.99 -2.22
C LEU A 35 -3.00 8.41 -0.86
N ALA A 36 -2.12 8.64 0.12
CA ALA A 36 -2.50 9.09 1.46
C ALA A 36 -3.29 10.42 1.40
N ARG A 37 -2.85 11.36 0.55
CA ARG A 37 -3.56 12.63 0.34
C ARG A 37 -4.99 12.41 -0.16
N VAL A 38 -5.19 11.56 -1.17
CA VAL A 38 -6.50 11.25 -1.74
C VAL A 38 -7.39 10.52 -0.73
N LEU A 39 -6.88 9.45 -0.10
CA LEU A 39 -7.66 8.67 0.86
C LEU A 39 -8.04 9.49 2.09
N SER A 40 -7.14 10.36 2.57
CA SER A 40 -7.44 11.26 3.67
C SER A 40 -8.58 12.23 3.34
N HIS A 41 -8.69 12.67 2.09
CA HIS A 41 -9.79 13.52 1.64
C HIS A 41 -11.12 12.77 1.67
N CYS A 42 -11.16 11.52 1.21
CA CYS A 42 -12.34 10.66 1.32
C CYS A 42 -12.75 10.43 2.78
N CYS A 43 -11.78 10.12 3.66
CA CYS A 43 -12.05 9.96 5.09
C CYS A 43 -12.64 11.25 5.70
N ARG A 44 -12.12 12.43 5.35
CA ARG A 44 -12.66 13.73 5.80
C ARG A 44 -14.08 14.01 5.31
N GLN A 45 -14.52 13.37 4.23
CA GLN A 45 -15.90 13.45 3.73
C GLN A 45 -16.84 12.43 4.38
N GLY A 46 -16.37 11.66 5.37
CA GLY A 46 -17.17 10.67 6.09
C GLY A 46 -17.17 9.28 5.45
N CYS A 47 -16.35 9.03 4.42
CA CYS A 47 -16.19 7.68 3.87
C CYS A 47 -15.36 6.80 4.83
N SER A 48 -15.87 5.61 5.14
CA SER A 48 -15.06 4.55 5.75
C SER A 48 -14.19 3.90 4.67
N VAL A 49 -12.87 3.93 4.82
CA VAL A 49 -11.92 3.43 3.81
C VAL A 49 -11.06 2.31 4.40
N VAL A 50 -10.88 1.25 3.62
CA VAL A 50 -9.91 0.18 3.90
C VAL A 50 -8.90 0.13 2.77
N LEU A 51 -7.63 0.37 3.08
CA LEU A 51 -6.54 0.25 2.11
C LEU A 51 -5.96 -1.17 2.15
N VAL A 52 -5.90 -1.83 0.99
CA VAL A 52 -5.23 -3.12 0.81
C VAL A 52 -4.03 -2.92 -0.11
N SER A 53 -2.83 -2.87 0.48
CA SER A 53 -1.60 -2.59 -0.24
C SER A 53 -0.80 -3.87 -0.53
N SER A 54 -0.23 -3.95 -1.73
CA SER A 54 0.88 -4.87 -2.02
C SER A 54 2.23 -4.20 -1.71
N GLY A 55 3.34 -4.68 -2.27
CA GLY A 55 4.63 -3.97 -2.25
C GLY A 55 5.65 -4.39 -1.19
N ALA A 56 5.23 -5.02 -0.09
CA ALA A 56 6.13 -5.42 1.00
C ALA A 56 7.35 -6.22 0.52
N VAL A 57 7.15 -7.29 -0.26
CA VAL A 57 8.27 -8.08 -0.82
C VAL A 57 9.21 -7.22 -1.67
N GLY A 58 8.67 -6.30 -2.49
CA GLY A 58 9.51 -5.45 -3.36
C GLY A 58 10.38 -4.48 -2.57
N LEU A 59 9.82 -3.87 -1.53
CA LEU A 59 10.54 -2.97 -0.62
C LEU A 59 11.60 -3.73 0.18
N GLY A 60 11.25 -4.88 0.74
CA GLY A 60 12.18 -5.71 1.51
C GLY A 60 13.32 -6.25 0.66
N SER A 61 13.04 -6.75 -0.55
CA SER A 61 14.08 -7.20 -1.48
C SER A 61 15.09 -6.09 -1.81
N ARG A 62 14.60 -4.87 -2.12
CA ARG A 62 15.48 -3.72 -2.33
C ARG A 62 16.33 -3.42 -1.09
N ARG A 63 15.73 -3.49 0.12
CA ARG A 63 16.44 -3.23 1.38
C ARG A 63 17.51 -4.27 1.70
N LEU A 64 17.28 -5.52 1.31
CA LEU A 64 18.19 -6.65 1.46
C LEU A 64 19.28 -6.71 0.39
N GLY A 65 19.22 -5.84 -0.63
CA GLY A 65 20.21 -5.77 -1.71
C GLY A 65 19.91 -6.71 -2.88
N ASP A 66 18.73 -7.31 -2.94
CA ASP A 66 18.32 -8.15 -4.07
C ASP A 66 18.07 -7.29 -5.31
N THR A 67 18.65 -7.68 -6.44
CA THR A 67 18.44 -7.02 -7.74
C THR A 67 17.11 -7.41 -8.39
N GLN A 68 16.52 -8.53 -7.98
CA GLN A 68 15.25 -9.05 -8.48
C GLN A 68 14.41 -9.63 -7.35
N ARG A 69 13.11 -9.82 -7.61
CA ARG A 69 12.23 -10.49 -6.65
C ARG A 69 12.70 -11.94 -6.42
N PRO A 70 12.93 -12.37 -5.17
CA PRO A 70 13.27 -13.76 -4.85
C PRO A 70 12.19 -14.72 -5.35
N ARG A 71 12.61 -15.91 -5.80
CA ARG A 71 11.70 -16.98 -6.25
C ARG A 71 11.39 -17.98 -5.14
N GLU A 72 12.34 -18.20 -4.23
CA GLU A 72 12.17 -19.10 -3.09
C GLU A 72 11.19 -18.53 -2.07
N LEU A 73 10.24 -19.35 -1.61
CA LEU A 73 9.19 -18.95 -0.66
C LEU A 73 9.79 -18.34 0.62
N LEU A 74 10.81 -18.98 1.18
CA LEU A 74 11.46 -18.52 2.40
C LEU A 74 12.05 -17.12 2.22
N GLN A 75 12.75 -16.88 1.11
CA GLN A 75 13.33 -15.57 0.81
C GLN A 75 12.24 -14.51 0.58
N GLN A 76 11.13 -14.89 -0.07
CA GLN A 76 9.98 -14.00 -0.22
C GLN A 76 9.35 -13.63 1.13
N GLN A 77 9.27 -14.56 2.07
CA GLN A 77 8.77 -14.29 3.42
C GLN A 77 9.70 -13.39 4.22
N VAL A 78 11.02 -13.59 4.13
CA VAL A 78 12.02 -12.71 4.75
C VAL A 78 11.91 -11.29 4.18
N ALA A 79 11.87 -11.16 2.84
CA ALA A 79 11.66 -9.88 2.20
C ALA A 79 10.32 -9.24 2.58
N ALA A 80 9.22 -10.02 2.66
CA ALA A 80 7.93 -9.50 3.10
C ALA A 80 7.98 -8.97 4.55
N ALA A 81 8.61 -9.71 5.47
CA ALA A 81 8.71 -9.33 6.87
C ALA A 81 9.49 -8.00 7.04
N VAL A 82 10.64 -7.88 6.37
CA VAL A 82 11.44 -6.64 6.37
C VAL A 82 10.67 -5.50 5.71
N GLY A 83 10.11 -5.75 4.53
CA GLY A 83 9.47 -4.72 3.74
C GLY A 83 8.11 -4.28 4.27
N GLN A 84 7.42 -5.09 5.08
CA GLN A 84 6.17 -4.70 5.71
C GLN A 84 6.37 -3.54 6.70
N GLY A 85 7.44 -3.60 7.51
CA GLY A 85 7.78 -2.49 8.41
C GLY A 85 8.10 -1.21 7.65
N LEU A 86 8.81 -1.32 6.53
CA LEU A 86 9.09 -0.18 5.64
C LEU A 86 7.81 0.40 5.05
N LEU A 87 6.93 -0.46 4.53
CA LEU A 87 5.66 -0.04 3.92
C LEU A 87 4.74 0.67 4.92
N MET A 88 4.74 0.25 6.19
CA MET A 88 3.95 0.89 7.25
C MET A 88 4.56 2.21 7.75
N ALA A 89 5.86 2.40 7.57
CA ALA A 89 6.58 3.61 7.97
C ALA A 89 6.70 4.66 6.85
N SER A 90 6.25 4.32 5.63
CA SER A 90 6.27 5.18 4.44
C SER A 90 5.16 6.23 4.45
#